data_AF-A0A0D2SFR0-F1
#
_entry.id   AF-A0A0D2SFR0-F1
#
_cell.length_a   1.000
_cell.length_b   1.000
_cell.length_c   1.000
_cell.angle_alpha   90.00
_cell.angle_beta   90.00
_cell.angle_gamma   90.00
#
_symmetry.space_group_name_H-M   'P 1'
#
loop_
_entity.id
_entity.type
_entity.pdbx_description
1 polymer ?
#
loop_
_entity_poly.entity_id
_entity_poly.type
_entity_poly.pdbx_seq_one_letter_code
_entity_poly.pdbx_strand_id
1 'polypeptide(L)'
;MAGVSLKCGDCGALLKSVEEAQEHAELTSHSNFSESTEAVLNLVCSSCGKPCRSKIESDLHTKRTGHTEFIDKTLEAAKPISLEVPKVAKESEEAIAAGSTSEPEEMVVPEVDKKLLEELEAMGFPTARATRAIHFSGNTSLEAAVNWVVEHEADPDIDQMPMVPVNRHVEASKPSLTPEEMKLKAQELRRGFEWARSCWKQNVLKKKMKENVWWPCGKLKKRKRNEHGKRFVRNWRKIRQREGGSLGCHQRSLQQHRNLLHPLWRRKRAHCQLGLPQRLNKCANVCDPSSKITRMMMRKSREHSRLFLHT
;
A
#
# COMPACT_ATOMS: atom_id res chain seq x y z
N MET A 1 29.02 13.49 9.78
CA MET A 1 27.76 13.99 10.37
C MET A 1 26.88 12.79 10.58
N ALA A 2 26.36 12.56 11.78
CA ALA A 2 25.48 11.42 12.04
C ALA A 2 24.15 11.61 11.26
N GLY A 3 23.67 10.55 10.60
CA GLY A 3 22.37 10.56 9.94
C GLY A 3 21.24 10.79 10.97
N VAL A 4 20.31 11.67 10.63
CA VAL A 4 19.16 12.01 11.49
C VAL A 4 17.92 11.18 11.09
N SER A 5 17.93 10.59 9.89
CA SER A 5 16.89 9.71 9.38
C SER A 5 17.44 8.68 8.40
N LEU A 6 16.66 7.64 8.13
CA LEU A 6 16.92 6.66 7.08
C LEU A 6 16.02 6.94 5.89
N LYS A 7 16.58 7.07 4.69
CA LYS A 7 15.82 7.19 3.45
C LYS A 7 15.83 5.88 2.69
N CYS A 8 14.66 5.42 2.26
CA CYS A 8 14.54 4.32 1.32
C CYS A 8 14.88 4.82 -0.09
N GLY A 9 15.86 4.21 -0.75
CA GLY A 9 16.29 4.55 -2.11
C GLY A 9 15.29 4.14 -3.19
N ASP A 10 14.42 3.16 -2.91
CA ASP A 10 13.43 2.67 -3.87
C ASP A 10 12.16 3.53 -3.92
N CYS A 11 11.72 4.05 -2.77
CA CYS A 11 10.48 4.85 -2.67
C CYS A 11 10.66 6.27 -2.14
N GLY A 12 11.85 6.65 -1.70
CA GLY A 12 12.14 7.98 -1.15
C GLY A 12 11.51 8.26 0.22
N ALA A 13 10.96 7.26 0.90
CA ALA A 13 10.38 7.44 2.23
C ALA A 13 11.48 7.74 3.26
N LEU A 14 11.26 8.78 4.08
CA LEU A 14 12.12 9.14 5.21
C LEU A 14 11.56 8.51 6.49
N LEU A 15 12.40 7.75 7.19
CA LEU A 15 12.05 6.92 8.33
C LEU A 15 12.84 7.40 9.55
N LYS A 16 12.19 7.42 10.72
CA LYS A 16 12.73 8.05 11.94
C LYS A 16 13.71 7.15 12.69
N SER A 17 13.61 5.83 12.52
CA SER A 17 14.42 4.84 13.24
C SER A 17 14.74 3.62 12.37
N VAL A 18 15.69 2.81 12.84
CA VAL A 18 16.03 1.51 12.23
C VAL A 18 14.85 0.54 12.27
N GLU A 19 14.06 0.56 13.34
CA GLU A 19 12.83 -0.23 13.47
C GLU A 19 11.79 0.13 12.41
N GLU A 20 11.58 1.43 12.15
CA GLU A 20 10.67 1.88 11.10
C GLU A 20 11.17 1.50 9.70
N ALA A 21 12.50 1.45 9.50
CA ALA A 21 13.11 0.93 8.28
C ALA A 21 12.88 -0.57 8.11
N GLN A 22 12.97 -1.35 9.18
CA GLN A 22 12.68 -2.78 9.12
C GLN A 22 11.20 -3.05 8.82
N GLU A 23 10.27 -2.37 9.50
CA GLU A 23 8.84 -2.48 9.20
C GLU A 23 8.54 -2.05 7.75
N HIS A 24 9.16 -0.97 7.28
CA HIS A 24 9.04 -0.55 5.89
C HIS A 24 9.55 -1.62 4.93
N ALA A 25 10.70 -2.24 5.22
CA ALA A 25 11.26 -3.33 4.42
C ALA A 25 10.31 -4.52 4.37
N GLU A 26 9.69 -4.91 5.48
CA GLU A 26 8.72 -6.01 5.55
C GLU A 26 7.43 -5.70 4.79
N LEU A 27 6.92 -4.47 4.91
CA LEU A 27 5.65 -4.08 4.28
C LEU A 27 5.77 -3.83 2.77
N THR A 28 6.92 -3.27 2.35
CA THR A 28 7.13 -2.78 0.99
C THR A 28 8.15 -3.59 0.21
N SER A 29 8.82 -4.57 0.83
CA SER A 29 9.91 -5.37 0.24
C SER A 29 11.09 -4.55 -0.28
N HIS A 30 11.25 -3.31 0.19
CA HIS A 30 12.39 -2.47 -0.14
C HIS A 30 13.60 -2.81 0.75
N SER A 31 14.79 -2.80 0.16
CA SER A 31 16.05 -3.19 0.86
C SER A 31 17.13 -2.12 0.78
N ASN A 32 16.95 -1.10 -0.06
CA ASN A 32 17.94 -0.07 -0.28
C ASN A 32 17.73 1.10 0.71
N PHE A 33 18.36 1.05 1.88
CA PHE A 33 18.30 2.15 2.85
C PHE A 33 19.62 2.93 2.87
N SER A 34 19.53 4.25 2.90
CA SER A 34 20.69 5.14 3.03
C SER A 34 20.43 6.16 4.13
N GLU A 35 21.50 6.60 4.78
CA GLU A 35 21.40 7.63 5.81
C GLU A 35 21.12 8.99 5.17
N SER A 36 20.23 9.77 5.79
CA SER A 36 19.91 11.13 5.38
C SER A 36 20.06 12.09 6.55
N THR A 37 20.50 13.30 6.27
CA THR A 37 20.58 14.42 7.23
C THR A 37 19.24 15.17 7.35
N GLU A 38 18.21 14.73 6.64
CA GLU A 38 16.88 15.36 6.62
C GLU A 38 16.02 14.84 7.78
N ALA A 39 15.68 15.70 8.75
CA ALA A 39 14.82 15.30 9.86
C ALA A 39 13.37 15.02 9.39
N VAL A 40 12.79 13.91 9.83
CA VAL A 40 11.40 13.57 9.48
C VAL A 40 10.44 14.48 10.22
N LEU A 41 9.60 15.21 9.48
CA LEU A 41 8.60 16.12 10.07
C LEU A 41 7.63 15.34 10.99
N ASN A 42 7.39 15.85 12.20
CA ASN A 42 6.52 15.25 13.20
C ASN A 42 5.58 16.32 13.79
N LEU A 43 4.50 16.59 13.07
CA LEU A 43 3.48 17.56 13.44
C LEU A 43 2.41 16.85 14.26
N VAL A 44 2.33 17.09 15.57
CA VAL A 44 1.31 16.44 16.42
C VAL A 44 0.16 17.40 16.66
N CYS A 45 -1.06 16.97 16.35
CA CYS A 45 -2.24 17.77 16.64
C CYS A 45 -2.46 17.89 18.16
N SER A 46 -2.59 19.11 18.69
CA SER A 46 -2.76 19.37 20.14
C SER A 46 -4.07 18.78 20.67
N SER A 47 -5.13 18.80 19.88
CA SER A 47 -6.48 18.41 20.32
C SER A 47 -6.74 16.90 20.29
N CYS A 48 -5.94 16.13 19.54
CA CYS A 48 -6.17 14.68 19.39
C CYS A 48 -4.92 13.81 19.36
N GLY A 49 -3.74 14.39 19.51
CA GLY A 49 -2.47 13.69 19.60
C GLY A 49 -2.05 12.95 18.32
N LYS A 50 -2.76 13.12 17.20
CA LYS A 50 -2.43 12.40 15.96
C LYS A 50 -1.16 12.99 15.34
N PRO A 51 -0.11 12.17 15.14
CA PRO A 51 1.09 12.60 14.43
C PRO A 51 0.81 12.64 12.93
N CYS A 52 1.12 13.78 12.32
CA CYS A 52 1.09 14.02 10.88
C CYS A 52 2.54 14.16 10.42
N ARG A 53 2.97 13.28 9.51
CA ARG A 53 4.32 13.23 8.95
C ARG A 53 4.53 14.22 7.80
N SER A 54 3.46 14.82 7.26
CA SER A 54 3.56 15.79 6.18
C SER A 54 2.54 16.92 6.28
N LYS A 55 2.82 18.01 5.56
CA LYS A 55 1.90 19.16 5.44
C LYS A 55 0.55 18.77 4.81
N ILE A 56 0.56 17.80 3.89
CA ILE A 56 -0.67 17.27 3.28
C ILE A 56 -1.50 16.50 4.33
N GLU A 57 -0.84 15.75 5.21
CA GLU A 57 -1.52 15.02 6.28
C GLU A 57 -2.11 15.96 7.33
N SER A 58 -1.40 17.02 7.74
CA SER A 58 -1.96 18.03 8.62
C SER A 58 -3.14 18.75 7.96
N ASP A 59 -3.06 19.09 6.67
CA ASP A 59 -4.16 19.74 5.95
C ASP A 59 -5.39 18.83 5.82
N LEU A 60 -5.20 17.53 5.55
CA LEU A 60 -6.27 16.54 5.53
C LEU A 60 -6.85 16.30 6.92
N HIS A 61 -6.00 16.35 7.95
CA HIS A 61 -6.42 16.28 9.33
C HIS A 61 -7.34 17.45 9.66
N THR A 62 -6.91 18.69 9.44
CA THR A 62 -7.72 19.90 9.62
C THR A 62 -9.05 19.82 8.88
N LYS A 63 -9.07 19.32 7.64
CA LYS A 63 -10.31 19.17 6.84
C LYS A 63 -11.26 18.09 7.37
N ARG A 64 -10.75 17.03 7.99
CA ARG A 64 -11.57 15.90 8.49
C ARG A 64 -12.02 16.07 9.94
N THR A 65 -11.19 16.66 10.80
CA THR A 65 -11.43 16.78 12.24
C THR A 65 -11.70 18.21 12.68
N GLY A 66 -11.37 19.21 11.85
CA GLY A 66 -11.51 20.63 12.20
C GLY A 66 -10.42 21.14 13.14
N HIS A 67 -9.43 20.30 13.51
CA HIS A 67 -8.36 20.71 14.40
C HIS A 67 -7.28 21.45 13.62
N THR A 68 -6.99 22.68 14.02
CA THR A 68 -6.04 23.58 13.33
C THR A 68 -4.71 23.75 14.05
N GLU A 69 -4.61 23.25 15.29
CA GLU A 69 -3.45 23.42 16.15
C GLU A 69 -2.54 22.19 16.07
N PHE A 70 -1.32 22.42 15.58
CA PHE A 70 -0.27 21.40 15.47
C PHE A 70 0.99 21.91 16.18
N ILE A 71 1.63 21.00 16.92
CA ILE A 71 2.89 21.25 17.62
C ILE A 71 3.99 20.51 16.87
N ASP A 72 5.02 21.26 16.47
CA ASP A 72 6.17 20.76 15.72
C ASP A 72 7.16 20.12 16.70
N LYS A 73 7.07 18.80 16.90
CA LYS A 73 8.01 18.03 17.73
C LYS A 73 9.21 17.52 16.93
N THR A 74 9.53 18.20 15.83
CA THR A 74 10.58 17.82 14.88
C THR A 74 11.97 17.83 15.49
N LEU A 75 12.22 18.72 16.45
CA LEU A 75 13.51 18.84 17.13
C LEU A 75 13.73 17.78 18.22
N GLU A 76 12.68 17.25 18.84
CA GLU A 76 12.80 16.19 19.85
C GLU A 76 13.02 14.80 19.23
N ALA A 77 12.52 14.59 18.00
CA ALA A 77 12.70 13.36 17.24
C ALA A 77 14.04 13.31 16.48
N ALA A 78 14.80 14.40 16.44
CA ALA A 78 16.09 14.51 15.73
C ALA A 78 17.30 14.08 16.58
N LYS A 79 17.10 13.26 17.63
CA LYS A 79 18.22 12.67 18.36
C LYS A 79 19.02 11.77 17.40
N PRO A 80 20.34 11.95 17.30
CA PRO A 80 21.16 11.20 16.36
C PRO A 80 21.04 9.70 16.66
N ILE A 81 20.82 8.92 15.59
CA ILE A 81 20.75 7.46 15.66
C ILE A 81 22.16 6.97 15.99
N SER A 82 22.41 6.57 17.24
CA SER A 82 23.69 5.98 17.64
C SER A 82 23.69 4.50 17.25
N LEU A 83 24.38 4.17 16.17
CA LEU A 83 24.71 2.80 15.79
C LEU A 83 25.90 2.32 16.61
N GLU A 84 25.67 1.97 17.88
CA GLU A 84 26.57 1.09 18.62
C GLU A 84 25.77 -0.13 19.05
N VAL A 85 26.09 -1.25 18.42
CA VAL A 85 25.74 -2.59 18.87
C VAL A 85 26.67 -2.92 20.04
N PRO A 86 26.21 -3.04 21.30
CA PRO A 86 27.01 -3.67 22.33
C PRO A 86 26.90 -5.18 22.13
N LYS A 87 27.91 -5.75 21.47
CA LYS A 87 28.22 -7.17 21.62
C LYS A 87 29.20 -7.31 22.79
N VAL A 88 28.74 -7.38 24.03
CA VAL A 88 29.34 -8.17 25.12
C VAL A 88 28.24 -8.46 26.16
N ALA A 89 28.30 -9.68 26.68
CA ALA A 89 27.54 -10.21 27.78
C ALA A 89 27.59 -9.38 29.07
N LYS A 90 26.62 -9.67 29.94
CA LYS A 90 26.63 -9.54 31.42
C LYS A 90 26.46 -8.15 32.07
N GLU A 91 25.60 -8.21 33.10
CA GLU A 91 25.61 -7.48 34.37
C GLU A 91 25.19 -5.99 34.28
N SER A 92 23.93 -5.68 34.61
CA SER A 92 23.40 -5.36 35.96
C SER A 92 24.07 -4.15 36.60
N GLU A 93 23.30 -3.11 36.92
CA GLU A 93 23.41 -2.29 38.14
C GLU A 93 22.26 -1.26 38.10
N GLU A 94 21.24 -1.46 38.94
CA GLU A 94 20.65 -0.32 39.64
C GLU A 94 20.62 -0.69 41.12
N ALA A 95 21.57 -0.11 41.85
CA ALA A 95 21.73 -0.28 43.28
C ALA A 95 20.66 0.49 44.05
N ILE A 96 19.93 -0.23 44.91
CA ILE A 96 19.50 0.29 46.20
C ILE A 96 19.90 -0.71 47.28
N ALA A 97 20.69 -0.19 48.21
CA ALA A 97 21.41 -0.91 49.23
C ALA A 97 20.54 -1.33 50.42
N ALA A 98 21.03 -2.41 51.05
CA ALA A 98 21.08 -2.68 52.48
C ALA A 98 20.19 -3.83 53.00
N GLY A 99 20.86 -4.90 53.44
CA GLY A 99 20.32 -5.84 54.41
C GLY A 99 20.65 -7.30 54.13
N SER A 100 21.81 -7.75 54.62
CA SER A 100 22.16 -9.16 54.81
C SER A 100 20.99 -9.97 55.38
N THR A 101 20.65 -11.09 54.75
CA THR A 101 20.64 -12.38 55.45
C THR A 101 20.71 -13.51 54.44
N SER A 102 21.76 -14.32 54.59
CA SER A 102 21.93 -15.61 53.95
C SER A 102 21.01 -16.62 54.63
N GLU A 103 20.08 -17.22 53.90
CA GLU A 103 19.44 -18.48 54.27
C GLU A 103 18.95 -19.22 53.01
N PRO A 104 18.95 -20.57 53.01
CA PRO A 104 18.99 -21.39 51.81
C PRO A 104 17.62 -21.45 51.12
N GLU A 105 17.58 -21.12 49.83
CA GLU A 105 16.41 -21.35 48.99
C GLU A 105 16.21 -22.87 48.84
N GLU A 106 15.17 -23.37 49.50
CA GLU A 106 14.72 -24.74 49.46
C GLU A 106 14.16 -25.05 48.06
N MET A 107 14.91 -25.82 47.28
CA MET A 107 14.55 -26.24 45.93
C MET A 107 13.49 -27.33 45.99
N VAL A 108 12.24 -26.99 45.64
CA VAL A 108 11.12 -27.93 45.68
C VAL A 108 10.75 -28.42 44.28
N VAL A 109 10.64 -29.74 44.16
CA VAL A 109 10.23 -30.49 42.96
C VAL A 109 8.80 -30.09 42.55
N PRO A 110 8.51 -29.83 41.26
CA PRO A 110 7.15 -29.54 40.80
C PRO A 110 6.16 -30.64 41.22
N GLU A 111 4.97 -30.26 41.67
CA GLU A 111 3.92 -31.22 42.01
C GLU A 111 3.33 -31.81 40.72
N VAL A 112 3.81 -33.00 40.38
CA VAL A 112 3.45 -33.78 39.21
C VAL A 112 2.54 -34.95 39.62
N ASP A 113 1.61 -35.34 38.75
CA ASP A 113 0.73 -36.48 39.00
C ASP A 113 1.52 -37.78 39.20
N LYS A 114 1.55 -38.27 40.44
CA LYS A 114 2.34 -39.45 40.86
C LYS A 114 2.07 -40.69 40.02
N LYS A 115 0.82 -40.87 39.54
CA LYS A 115 0.43 -42.00 38.68
C LYS A 115 1.12 -41.97 37.31
N LEU A 116 1.15 -40.80 36.66
CA LEU A 116 1.82 -40.64 35.36
C LEU A 116 3.34 -40.76 35.51
N LEU A 117 3.88 -40.29 36.63
CA LEU A 117 5.29 -40.39 36.96
C LEU A 117 5.72 -41.85 37.18
N GLU A 118 4.97 -42.64 37.96
CA GLU A 118 5.21 -44.08 38.16
C GLU A 118 5.15 -44.87 36.85
N GLU A 119 4.21 -44.55 35.96
CA GLU A 119 4.09 -45.22 34.64
C GLU A 119 5.28 -44.87 33.71
N LEU A 120 5.74 -43.62 33.71
CA LEU A 120 6.95 -43.21 32.96
C LEU A 120 8.22 -43.84 33.54
N GLU A 121 8.32 -43.98 34.86
CA GLU A 121 9.41 -44.69 35.53
C GLU A 121 9.39 -46.20 35.22
N ALA A 122 8.20 -46.81 35.17
CA ALA A 122 8.04 -48.20 34.76
C ALA A 122 8.47 -48.47 33.31
N MET A 123 8.39 -47.44 32.44
CA MET A 123 8.92 -47.48 31.08
C MET A 123 10.43 -47.18 30.99
N GLY A 124 11.08 -46.82 32.10
CA GLY A 124 12.52 -46.61 32.17
C GLY A 124 12.98 -45.17 31.92
N PHE A 125 12.08 -44.18 31.96
CA PHE A 125 12.48 -42.78 31.89
C PHE A 125 12.97 -42.27 33.26
N PRO A 126 14.08 -41.52 33.33
CA PRO A 126 14.54 -40.91 34.59
C PRO A 126 13.49 -39.98 35.19
N THR A 127 13.34 -39.99 36.52
CA THR A 127 12.35 -39.18 37.25
C THR A 127 12.43 -37.69 36.91
N ALA A 128 13.64 -37.15 36.73
CA ALA A 128 13.85 -35.75 36.34
C ALA A 128 13.24 -35.43 34.96
N ARG A 129 13.44 -36.33 33.99
CA ARG A 129 12.93 -36.24 32.62
C ARG A 129 11.41 -36.40 32.59
N ALA A 130 10.88 -37.38 33.33
CA ALA A 130 9.45 -37.63 33.47
C ALA A 130 8.72 -36.43 34.09
N THR A 131 9.28 -35.85 35.17
CA THR A 131 8.73 -34.66 35.84
C THR A 131 8.69 -33.46 34.89
N ARG A 132 9.77 -33.26 34.12
CA ARG A 132 9.85 -32.18 33.12
C ARG A 132 8.80 -32.36 32.02
N ALA A 133 8.67 -33.57 31.49
CA ALA A 133 7.71 -33.91 30.45
C ALA A 133 6.26 -33.73 30.88
N ILE A 134 5.92 -34.19 32.08
CA ILE A 134 4.56 -34.03 32.62
C ILE A 134 4.26 -32.55 32.85
N HIS A 135 5.24 -31.80 33.37
CA HIS A 135 5.10 -30.36 33.58
C HIS A 135 4.87 -29.58 32.27
N PHE A 136 5.64 -29.85 31.21
CA PHE A 136 5.49 -29.17 29.93
C PHE A 136 4.31 -29.66 29.09
N SER A 137 3.89 -30.92 29.26
CA SER A 137 2.64 -31.43 28.66
C SER A 137 1.38 -30.97 29.41
N GLY A 138 1.53 -30.28 30.56
CA GLY A 138 0.44 -29.71 31.33
C GLY A 138 -0.45 -30.73 32.03
N ASN A 139 0.12 -31.88 32.46
CA ASN A 139 -0.58 -32.94 33.18
C ASN A 139 -1.81 -33.52 32.45
N THR A 140 -1.80 -33.56 31.11
CA THR A 140 -2.99 -33.92 30.32
C THR A 140 -3.15 -35.42 30.06
N SER A 141 -2.07 -36.13 29.72
CA SER A 141 -2.07 -37.60 29.53
C SER A 141 -0.64 -38.16 29.50
N LEU A 142 -0.49 -39.48 29.72
CA LEU A 142 0.81 -40.17 29.61
C LEU A 142 1.40 -40.05 28.19
N GLU A 143 0.58 -40.24 27.16
CA GLU A 143 1.02 -40.17 25.76
C GLU A 143 1.55 -38.78 25.40
N ALA A 144 0.94 -37.70 25.91
CA ALA A 144 1.41 -36.34 25.69
C ALA A 144 2.78 -36.10 26.35
N ALA A 145 3.00 -36.66 27.55
CA ALA A 145 4.29 -36.61 28.21
C ALA A 145 5.36 -37.41 27.44
N VAL A 146 5.04 -38.61 26.95
CA VAL A 146 5.96 -39.41 26.13
C VAL A 146 6.30 -38.69 24.82
N ASN A 147 5.32 -38.09 24.15
CA ASN A 147 5.55 -37.33 22.92
C ASN A 147 6.51 -36.16 23.18
N TRP A 148 6.34 -35.46 24.30
CA TRP A 148 7.26 -34.38 24.69
C TRP A 148 8.69 -34.90 24.95
N VAL A 149 8.84 -36.04 25.61
CA VAL A 149 10.16 -36.66 25.86
C VAL A 149 10.87 -36.97 24.54
N VAL A 150 10.16 -37.57 23.58
CA VAL A 150 10.74 -37.94 22.27
C VAL A 150 11.14 -36.69 21.47
N GLU A 151 10.35 -35.63 21.54
CA GLU A 151 10.67 -34.37 20.84
C GLU A 151 11.92 -33.67 21.39
N HIS A 152 12.28 -33.91 22.65
CA HIS A 152 13.37 -33.21 23.35
C HIS A 152 14.52 -34.12 23.78
N GLU A 153 14.53 -35.41 23.39
CA GLU A 153 15.51 -36.41 23.85
C GLU A 153 16.97 -36.12 23.45
N ALA A 154 17.17 -35.26 22.45
CA ALA A 154 18.49 -34.86 21.96
C ALA A 154 19.10 -33.69 22.74
N ASP A 155 18.35 -33.10 23.68
CA ASP A 155 18.81 -31.95 24.45
C ASP A 155 19.69 -32.40 25.63
N PRO A 156 20.94 -31.90 25.75
CA PRO A 156 21.89 -32.33 26.79
C PRO A 156 21.47 -31.92 28.21
N ASP A 157 20.45 -31.07 28.35
CA ASP A 157 19.87 -30.63 29.62
C ASP A 157 18.58 -31.38 30.00
N ILE A 158 18.13 -32.37 29.21
CA ILE A 158 16.84 -33.04 29.45
C ILE A 158 16.81 -33.82 30.78
N ASP A 159 17.96 -34.33 31.22
CA ASP A 159 18.12 -35.03 32.50
C ASP A 159 18.43 -34.08 33.67
N GLN A 160 18.60 -32.79 33.39
CA GLN A 160 18.75 -31.78 34.43
C GLN A 160 17.37 -31.47 35.03
N MET A 161 17.25 -31.66 36.35
CA MET A 161 16.01 -31.40 37.07
C MET A 161 15.58 -29.94 36.83
N PRO A 162 14.39 -29.70 36.24
CA PRO A 162 13.97 -28.37 35.85
C PRO A 162 13.68 -27.53 37.10
N MET A 163 14.47 -26.49 37.32
CA MET A 163 14.20 -25.45 38.30
C MET A 163 13.30 -24.40 37.62
N VAL A 164 12.02 -24.42 37.95
CA VAL A 164 11.06 -23.44 37.43
C VAL A 164 10.51 -22.63 38.60
N PRO A 165 10.60 -21.29 38.57
CA PRO A 165 9.88 -20.45 39.52
C PRO A 165 8.39 -20.76 39.43
N VAL A 166 7.77 -21.13 40.56
CA VAL A 166 6.33 -21.38 40.67
C VAL A 166 5.59 -20.11 40.29
N ASN A 167 5.06 -20.07 39.06
CA ASN A 167 4.09 -19.06 38.69
C ASN A 167 2.94 -19.69 37.90
N ARG A 168 2.07 -20.42 38.61
CA ARG A 168 0.65 -20.52 38.26
C ARG A 168 -0.15 -20.53 39.54
N HIS A 169 -0.96 -19.50 39.69
CA HIS A 169 -2.19 -19.46 40.48
C HIS A 169 -2.39 -20.68 41.38
N VAL A 170 -2.00 -20.49 42.63
CA VAL A 170 -2.59 -21.16 43.76
C VAL A 170 -4.10 -21.13 43.55
N GLU A 171 -4.71 -22.27 43.17
CA GLU A 171 -6.07 -22.60 43.59
C GLU A 171 -6.02 -22.78 45.11
N ALA A 172 -5.78 -21.67 45.82
CA ALA A 172 -6.26 -21.52 47.17
C ALA A 172 -7.76 -21.43 46.99
N SER A 173 -8.43 -22.45 47.49
CA SER A 173 -9.70 -22.34 48.18
C SER A 173 -10.49 -21.12 47.74
N LYS A 174 -11.36 -21.30 46.73
CA LYS A 174 -12.42 -20.33 46.43
C LYS A 174 -12.95 -19.81 47.76
N PRO A 175 -12.91 -18.49 48.05
CA PRO A 175 -13.77 -17.97 49.11
C PRO A 175 -15.18 -18.43 48.72
N SER A 176 -15.89 -19.05 49.65
CA SER A 176 -17.27 -19.47 49.44
C SER A 176 -18.07 -18.22 49.05
N LEU A 177 -18.18 -18.00 47.74
CA LEU A 177 -18.93 -16.90 47.17
C LEU A 177 -20.34 -17.05 47.70
N THR A 178 -20.86 -15.98 48.26
CA THR A 178 -22.24 -15.97 48.72
C THR A 178 -23.15 -16.34 47.54
N PRO A 179 -24.29 -17.03 47.79
CA PRO A 179 -25.20 -17.44 46.72
C PRO A 179 -25.69 -16.26 45.85
N GLU A 180 -25.62 -15.04 46.36
CA GLU A 180 -25.93 -13.81 45.64
C GLU A 180 -24.82 -13.39 44.66
N GLU A 181 -23.54 -13.53 45.02
CA GLU A 181 -22.43 -13.24 44.11
C GLU A 181 -22.36 -14.22 42.93
N MET A 182 -22.69 -15.49 43.17
CA MET A 182 -22.78 -16.49 42.11
C MET A 182 -23.90 -16.16 41.12
N LYS A 183 -25.06 -15.68 41.59
CA LYS A 183 -26.17 -15.24 40.74
C LYS A 183 -25.80 -14.00 39.93
N LEU A 184 -25.12 -13.03 40.53
CA LEU A 184 -24.66 -11.83 39.84
C LEU A 184 -23.65 -12.18 38.74
N LYS A 185 -22.67 -13.04 39.05
CA LYS A 185 -21.68 -13.50 38.07
C LYS A 185 -22.32 -14.31 36.94
N ALA A 186 -23.31 -15.15 37.25
CA ALA A 186 -24.09 -15.87 36.25
C ALA A 186 -24.94 -14.91 35.37
N GLN A 187 -25.52 -13.87 35.96
CA GLN A 187 -26.27 -12.84 35.24
C GLN A 187 -25.35 -11.99 34.35
N GLU A 188 -24.15 -11.67 34.81
CA GLU A 188 -23.14 -10.93 34.06
C GLU A 188 -22.65 -11.73 32.84
N LEU A 189 -22.39 -13.03 33.00
CA LEU A 189 -22.08 -13.90 31.87
C LEU A 189 -23.22 -13.96 30.85
N ARG A 190 -24.48 -14.07 31.30
CA ARG A 190 -25.66 -14.03 30.41
C ARG A 190 -25.73 -12.70 29.65
N ARG A 191 -25.52 -11.56 30.32
CA ARG A 191 -25.46 -10.23 29.68
C ARG A 191 -24.30 -10.14 28.68
N GLY A 192 -23.15 -10.73 29.00
CA GLY A 192 -22.01 -10.82 28.10
C GLY A 192 -22.31 -11.59 26.82
N PHE A 193 -22.96 -12.77 26.94
CA PHE A 193 -23.41 -13.55 25.78
C PHE A 193 -24.45 -12.80 24.92
N GLU A 194 -25.40 -12.12 25.56
CA GLU A 194 -26.41 -11.32 24.86
C GLU A 194 -25.79 -10.11 24.14
N TRP A 195 -24.86 -9.41 24.80
CA TRP A 195 -24.10 -8.32 24.22
C TRP A 195 -23.29 -8.80 23.01
N ALA A 196 -22.54 -9.90 23.14
CA ALA A 196 -21.78 -10.48 22.04
C ALA A 196 -22.67 -10.86 20.86
N ARG A 197 -23.84 -11.48 21.12
CA ARG A 197 -24.85 -11.80 20.10
C ARG A 197 -25.39 -10.54 19.42
N SER A 198 -25.61 -9.47 20.16
CA SER A 198 -26.09 -8.18 19.65
C SER A 198 -25.04 -7.47 18.79
N CYS A 199 -23.79 -7.39 19.28
CA CYS A 199 -22.65 -6.85 18.54
C CYS A 199 -22.40 -7.60 17.24
N TRP A 200 -22.50 -8.93 17.25
CA TRP A 200 -22.40 -9.75 16.05
C TRP A 200 -23.50 -9.39 15.04
N LYS A 201 -24.77 -9.32 15.47
CA LYS A 201 -25.89 -8.90 14.60
C LYS A 201 -25.68 -7.50 14.01
N GLN A 202 -25.23 -6.53 14.80
CA GLN A 202 -24.92 -5.18 14.30
C GLN A 202 -23.80 -5.20 13.26
N ASN A 203 -22.73 -5.98 13.49
CA ASN A 203 -21.64 -6.11 12.52
C ASN A 203 -22.10 -6.75 11.21
N VAL A 204 -22.96 -7.78 11.27
CA VAL A 204 -23.58 -8.38 10.09
C VAL A 204 -24.43 -7.35 9.33
N LEU A 205 -25.25 -6.56 10.04
CA LEU A 205 -26.06 -5.49 9.42
C LEU A 205 -25.18 -4.40 8.81
N LYS A 206 -24.11 -3.97 9.49
CA LYS A 206 -23.12 -3.01 8.95
C LYS A 206 -22.43 -3.54 7.70
N LYS A 207 -22.09 -4.83 7.65
CA LYS A 207 -21.55 -5.49 6.44
C LYS A 207 -22.58 -5.46 5.30
N LYS A 208 -23.83 -5.88 5.55
CA LYS A 208 -24.92 -5.82 4.56
C LYS A 208 -25.18 -4.41 4.05
N MET A 209 -25.18 -3.40 4.92
CA MET A 209 -25.32 -1.99 4.52
C MET A 209 -24.15 -1.53 3.64
N LYS A 210 -22.91 -1.88 3.99
CA LYS A 210 -21.72 -1.57 3.17
C LYS A 210 -21.81 -2.23 1.80
N GLU A 211 -22.17 -3.51 1.72
CA GLU A 211 -22.38 -4.21 0.45
C GLU A 211 -23.50 -3.56 -0.37
N ASN A 212 -24.65 -3.28 0.26
CA ASN A 212 -25.79 -2.63 -0.37
C ASN A 212 -25.47 -1.22 -0.89
N VAL A 213 -24.49 -0.51 -0.32
CA VAL A 213 -24.03 0.79 -0.83
C VAL A 213 -22.91 0.62 -1.88
N TRP A 214 -22.01 -0.34 -1.68
CA TRP A 214 -20.88 -0.61 -2.56
C TRP A 214 -21.31 -1.08 -3.95
N TRP A 215 -22.27 -2.01 -4.04
CA TRP A 215 -22.75 -2.55 -5.32
C TRP A 215 -23.41 -1.48 -6.22
N PRO A 216 -24.37 -0.65 -5.74
CA PRO A 216 -24.94 0.44 -6.53
C PRO A 216 -23.93 1.53 -6.88
N CYS A 217 -23.04 1.90 -5.96
CA CYS A 217 -22.01 2.91 -6.22
C CYS A 217 -21.01 2.43 -7.29
N GLY A 218 -20.61 1.16 -7.24
CA GLY A 218 -19.79 0.51 -8.26
C GLY A 218 -20.47 0.50 -9.63
N LYS A 219 -21.76 0.11 -9.69
CA LYS A 219 -22.56 0.14 -10.92
C LYS A 219 -22.69 1.56 -11.48
N LEU A 220 -22.92 2.57 -10.63
CA LEU A 220 -23.01 3.97 -11.03
C LEU A 220 -21.70 4.49 -11.61
N LYS A 221 -20.56 4.18 -10.98
CA LYS A 221 -19.22 4.54 -11.50
C LYS A 221 -18.95 3.90 -12.86
N LYS A 222 -19.29 2.63 -13.05
CA LYS A 222 -19.16 1.93 -14.35
C LYS A 222 -20.06 2.56 -15.42
N ARG A 223 -21.30 2.92 -15.08
CA ARG A 223 -22.23 3.61 -15.99
C ARG A 223 -21.67 4.97 -16.43
N LYS A 224 -21.15 5.78 -15.51
CA LYS A 224 -20.51 7.08 -15.83
C LYS A 224 -19.30 6.92 -16.75
N ARG A 225 -18.43 5.93 -16.51
CA ARG A 225 -17.27 5.64 -17.39
C ARG A 225 -17.72 5.25 -18.80
N ASN A 226 -18.72 4.38 -18.92
CA ASN A 226 -19.29 3.98 -20.21
C ASN A 226 -19.94 5.17 -20.94
N GLU A 227 -20.64 6.04 -20.21
CA GLU A 227 -21.25 7.24 -20.77
C GLU A 227 -20.22 8.28 -21.22
N HIS A 228 -19.12 8.43 -20.47
CA HIS A 228 -17.98 9.24 -20.86
C HIS A 228 -17.31 8.70 -22.14
N GLY A 229 -17.09 7.38 -22.23
CA GLY A 229 -16.60 6.73 -23.45
C GLY A 229 -17.54 6.92 -24.64
N LYS A 230 -18.85 6.76 -24.45
CA LYS A 230 -19.86 7.03 -25.49
C LYS A 230 -19.89 8.50 -25.91
N ARG A 231 -19.68 9.43 -24.97
CA ARG A 231 -19.58 10.87 -25.26
C ARG A 231 -18.33 11.18 -26.06
N PHE A 232 -17.19 10.58 -25.72
CA PHE A 232 -15.95 10.70 -26.49
C PHE A 232 -16.15 10.24 -27.93
N VAL A 233 -16.71 9.04 -28.15
CA VAL A 233 -16.98 8.50 -29.50
C VAL A 233 -17.94 9.40 -30.29
N ARG A 234 -19.02 9.91 -29.65
CA ARG A 234 -19.95 10.87 -30.28
C ARG A 234 -19.25 12.17 -30.68
N ASN A 235 -18.37 12.69 -29.83
CA ASN A 235 -17.61 13.91 -30.12
C ASN A 235 -16.63 13.68 -31.28
N TRP A 236 -15.91 12.56 -31.25
CA TRP A 236 -14.97 12.18 -32.29
C TRP A 236 -15.64 12.03 -33.66
N ARG A 237 -16.83 11.40 -33.71
CA ARG A 237 -17.65 11.31 -34.93
C ARG A 237 -18.06 12.69 -35.47
N LYS A 238 -18.42 13.63 -34.60
CA LYS A 238 -18.78 15.01 -34.99
C LYS A 238 -17.59 15.76 -35.58
N ILE A 239 -16.40 15.62 -34.99
CA ILE A 239 -15.16 16.22 -35.50
C ILE A 239 -14.87 15.66 -36.90
N ARG A 240 -14.90 14.33 -37.06
CA ARG A 240 -14.68 13.68 -38.36
C ARG A 240 -15.70 14.09 -39.44
N GLN A 241 -16.96 14.33 -39.08
CA GLN A 241 -17.96 14.84 -40.02
C GLN A 241 -17.69 16.30 -40.44
N ARG A 242 -17.20 17.15 -39.53
CA ARG A 242 -16.82 18.54 -39.86
C ARG A 242 -15.59 18.57 -40.76
N GLU A 243 -14.59 17.76 -40.47
CA GLU A 243 -13.39 17.63 -41.31
C GLU A 243 -13.72 17.03 -42.67
N GLY A 244 -14.48 15.93 -42.72
CA GLY A 244 -14.92 15.31 -43.97
C GLY A 244 -15.85 16.19 -44.80
N GLY A 245 -16.72 16.97 -44.15
CA GLY A 245 -17.57 17.96 -44.81
C GLY A 245 -16.77 19.12 -45.41
N SER A 246 -15.75 19.61 -44.69
CA SER A 246 -14.87 20.67 -45.15
C SER A 246 -13.98 20.20 -46.32
N LEU A 247 -13.37 19.01 -46.20
CA LEU A 247 -12.61 18.38 -47.28
C LEU A 247 -13.48 18.11 -48.52
N GLY A 248 -14.70 17.62 -48.33
CA GLY A 248 -15.65 17.38 -49.44
C GLY A 248 -16.17 18.66 -50.10
N CYS A 249 -16.23 19.79 -49.38
CA CYS A 249 -16.58 21.10 -49.94
C CYS A 249 -15.40 21.68 -50.73
N HIS A 250 -14.19 21.59 -50.17
CA HIS A 250 -12.95 22.00 -50.84
C HIS A 250 -12.70 21.20 -52.13
N GLN A 251 -12.89 19.88 -52.10
CA GLN A 251 -12.73 19.02 -53.27
C GLN A 251 -13.77 19.30 -54.36
N ARG A 252 -15.03 19.60 -53.99
CA ARG A 252 -16.06 20.04 -54.93
C ARG A 252 -15.72 21.39 -55.57
N SER A 253 -15.21 22.33 -54.78
CA SER A 253 -14.76 23.63 -55.29
C SER A 253 -13.61 23.48 -56.30
N LEU A 254 -12.62 22.65 -56.00
CA LEU A 254 -11.52 22.33 -56.91
C LEU A 254 -12.01 21.67 -58.22
N GLN A 255 -12.96 20.74 -58.12
CA GLN A 255 -13.53 20.07 -59.29
C GLN A 255 -14.31 21.05 -60.18
N GLN A 256 -15.09 21.98 -59.60
CA GLN A 256 -15.77 23.04 -60.35
C GLN A 256 -14.78 23.95 -61.06
N HIS A 257 -13.72 24.37 -60.37
CA HIS A 257 -12.67 25.21 -60.96
C HIS A 257 -11.97 24.50 -62.13
N ARG A 258 -11.69 23.20 -62.00
CA ARG A 258 -11.16 22.36 -63.09
C ARG A 258 -12.11 22.28 -64.27
N ASN A 259 -13.42 22.11 -64.04
CA ASN A 259 -14.43 22.04 -65.10
C ASN A 259 -14.60 23.37 -65.84
N LEU A 260 -14.40 24.52 -65.18
CA LEU A 260 -14.42 25.84 -65.82
C LEU A 260 -13.16 26.13 -66.63
N LEU A 261 -11.99 25.74 -66.11
CA LEU A 261 -10.70 26.00 -66.76
C LEU A 261 -10.41 25.04 -67.93
N HIS A 262 -10.93 23.81 -67.88
CA HIS A 262 -10.63 22.78 -68.87
C HIS A 262 -11.13 23.10 -70.30
N PRO A 263 -12.34 23.65 -70.53
CA PRO A 263 -12.78 24.12 -71.85
C PRO A 263 -11.96 25.29 -72.37
N LEU A 264 -11.58 26.23 -71.50
CA LEU A 264 -10.74 27.38 -71.85
C LEU A 264 -9.33 26.92 -72.26
N TRP A 265 -8.77 25.95 -71.52
CA TRP A 265 -7.49 25.33 -71.87
C TRP A 265 -7.57 24.54 -73.17
N ARG A 266 -8.65 23.78 -73.42
CA ARG A 266 -8.87 23.09 -74.70
C ARG A 266 -9.00 24.07 -75.87
N ARG A 267 -9.73 25.19 -75.71
CA ARG A 267 -9.84 26.24 -76.73
C ARG A 267 -8.49 26.90 -77.01
N LYS A 268 -7.72 27.28 -75.97
CA LYS A 268 -6.37 27.83 -76.13
C LYS A 268 -5.43 26.85 -76.83
N ARG A 269 -5.49 25.56 -76.47
CA ARG A 269 -4.67 24.50 -77.08
C ARG A 269 -5.03 24.28 -78.55
N ALA A 270 -6.31 24.25 -78.89
CA ALA A 270 -6.79 24.15 -80.27
C ALA A 270 -6.41 25.39 -81.10
N HIS A 271 -6.49 26.59 -80.52
CA HIS A 271 -6.08 27.83 -81.18
C HIS A 271 -4.57 27.89 -81.43
N CYS A 272 -3.75 27.34 -80.53
CA CYS A 272 -2.31 27.18 -80.77
C CYS A 272 -2.00 26.10 -81.81
N GLN A 273 -2.76 25.00 -81.87
CA GLN A 273 -2.58 23.93 -82.86
C GLN A 273 -2.99 24.35 -84.28
N LEU A 274 -3.95 25.28 -84.41
CA LEU A 274 -4.43 25.79 -85.71
C LEU A 274 -3.65 27.01 -86.23
N GLY A 275 -2.58 27.45 -85.55
CA GLY A 275 -1.68 28.50 -86.07
C GLY A 275 -2.29 29.90 -86.27
N LEU A 276 -3.45 30.18 -85.69
CA LEU A 276 -4.16 31.46 -85.84
C LEU A 276 -3.44 32.59 -85.08
N PRO A 277 -3.14 33.74 -85.72
CA PRO A 277 -2.40 34.83 -85.09
C PRO A 277 -3.21 35.44 -83.94
N GLN A 278 -2.63 35.42 -82.74
CA GLN A 278 -3.23 36.06 -81.58
C GLN A 278 -3.22 37.58 -81.80
N ARG A 279 -4.40 38.19 -81.99
CA ARG A 279 -4.54 39.64 -81.84
C ARG A 279 -4.04 40.02 -80.45
N LEU A 280 -3.00 40.84 -80.44
CA LEU A 280 -2.32 41.40 -79.28
C LEU A 280 -3.31 41.88 -78.22
N ASN A 281 -3.50 41.08 -77.18
CA ASN A 281 -3.98 41.53 -75.87
C ASN A 281 -3.21 40.78 -74.78
N LYS A 282 -2.09 41.39 -74.38
CA LYS A 282 -1.37 41.24 -73.10
C LYS A 282 -1.59 39.91 -72.34
N CYS A 283 -1.24 38.78 -72.94
CA CYS A 283 -1.17 37.47 -72.25
C CYS A 283 0.14 36.71 -72.50
N ALA A 284 1.13 37.33 -73.15
CA ALA A 284 2.41 36.69 -73.48
C ALA A 284 3.24 36.28 -72.24
N ASN A 285 2.94 36.80 -71.05
CA ASN A 285 3.71 36.49 -69.83
C ASN A 285 3.27 35.23 -69.07
N VAL A 286 2.26 34.48 -69.55
CA VAL A 286 1.77 33.27 -68.84
C VAL A 286 2.36 31.97 -69.40
N CYS A 287 3.01 32.02 -70.56
CA CYS A 287 3.69 30.87 -71.16
C CYS A 287 5.22 30.99 -71.16
N ASP A 288 5.78 31.95 -70.40
CA ASP A 288 7.22 32.02 -70.15
C ASP A 288 7.57 31.16 -68.92
N PRO A 289 8.38 30.09 -69.06
CA PRO A 289 8.86 29.28 -67.94
C PRO A 289 9.63 30.10 -66.89
N SER A 290 10.12 31.28 -67.25
CA SER A 290 10.83 32.20 -66.35
C SER A 290 9.91 33.07 -65.49
N SER A 291 8.60 33.09 -65.72
CA SER A 291 7.69 33.91 -64.92
C SER A 291 7.71 33.48 -63.45
N LYS A 292 7.77 34.44 -62.51
CA LYS A 292 7.80 34.16 -61.06
C LYS A 292 6.58 33.34 -60.62
N ILE A 293 5.44 33.51 -61.30
CA ILE A 293 4.17 32.85 -60.98
C ILE A 293 4.21 31.36 -61.34
N THR A 294 4.74 31.00 -62.52
CA THR A 294 4.90 29.59 -62.91
C THR A 294 5.92 28.87 -62.02
N ARG A 295 7.00 29.55 -61.61
CA ARG A 295 7.94 29.02 -60.61
C ARG A 295 7.31 28.83 -59.23
N MET A 296 6.45 29.75 -58.80
CA MET A 296 5.76 29.66 -57.51
C MET A 296 4.73 28.53 -57.49
N MET A 297 3.99 28.33 -58.59
CA MET A 297 3.05 27.21 -58.73
C MET A 297 3.76 25.85 -58.79
N MET A 298 4.89 25.74 -59.49
CA MET A 298 5.71 24.52 -59.52
C MET A 298 6.34 24.21 -58.15
N ARG A 299 6.80 25.22 -57.39
CA ARG A 299 7.29 25.05 -56.02
C ARG A 299 6.20 24.57 -55.07
N LYS A 300 5.01 25.18 -55.09
CA LYS A 300 3.86 24.73 -54.29
C LYS A 300 3.43 23.30 -54.64
N SER A 301 3.47 22.92 -55.92
CA SER A 301 3.16 21.56 -56.36
C SER A 301 4.17 20.53 -55.86
N ARG A 302 5.47 20.88 -55.84
CA ARG A 302 6.53 20.02 -55.27
C ARG A 302 6.44 19.92 -53.74
N GLU A 303 6.06 20.98 -53.04
CA GLU A 303 5.84 20.96 -51.58
C GLU A 303 4.62 20.10 -51.21
N HIS A 304 3.52 20.21 -51.97
CA HIS A 304 2.34 19.36 -51.78
C HIS A 304 2.63 17.88 -52.07
N SER A 305 3.49 17.59 -53.05
CA SER A 305 3.90 16.21 -53.37
C SER A 305 4.86 15.63 -52.33
N ARG A 306 5.72 16.46 -51.69
CA ARG A 306 6.59 16.01 -50.60
C ARG A 306 5.83 15.71 -49.31
N LEU A 307 4.75 16.45 -49.01
CA LEU A 307 3.89 16.19 -47.85
C LEU A 307 3.06 14.91 -48.01
N PHE A 308 2.82 14.45 -49.24
CA PHE A 308 2.07 13.22 -49.53
C PHE A 308 2.91 11.94 -49.55
N LEU A 309 4.24 12.05 -49.57
CA LEU A 309 5.17 10.90 -49.60
C LEU A 309 5.76 10.55 -48.23
N HIS A 310 5.38 11.27 -47.17
CA HIS A 310 5.93 11.10 -45.82
C HIS A 310 4.87 10.75 -44.75
N THR A 311 3.74 10.21 -45.19
CA THR A 311 2.67 9.59 -44.38
C THR A 311 2.48 8.16 -44.83
#